data_AF-A0A969LKP9-F1
#
_entry.id   AF-A0A969LKP9-F1
#
_cell.length_a   1.000
_cell.length_b   1.000
_cell.length_c   1.000
_cell.angle_alpha   90.00
_cell.angle_beta   90.00
_cell.angle_gamma   90.00
#
_symmetry.space_group_name_H-M   'P 1'
#
loop_
_entity.id
_entity.type
_entity.pdbx_description
1 polymer ?
#
loop_
_entity_poly.entity_id
_entity_poly.type
_entity_poly.pdbx_seq_one_letter_code
_entity_poly.pdbx_strand_id
1 'polypeptide(L)'
;MPIFDRLIELPLLRSIYMTLAACLGVLFVVACVVAVLNFDWTSTAETPAEYANGVAFGITALVALVIAHQHPLRSIARLFWWAVALGLLVHAANETFDILARMNRAWADDDYFDLITLIITPFGLYFACVIEFVPPISVRAMKCGFAFQCLSDLFDLGDGRLYDVQLFNHGLVETLTELSELIFIETYLFGLACLLLSIIVRGLETPAPRYATNRGPGRF
;
A
#
# COMPACT_ATOMS: atom_id res chain seq x y z
N MET A 1 21.09 -16.54 -5.59
CA MET A 1 19.86 -16.21 -6.36
C MET A 1 18.92 -17.39 -6.66
N PRO A 2 19.29 -18.68 -6.79
CA PRO A 2 18.33 -19.73 -7.20
C PRO A 2 17.44 -20.33 -6.09
N ILE A 3 17.65 -19.98 -4.81
CA ILE A 3 16.90 -20.55 -3.67
C ILE A 3 15.57 -19.81 -3.47
N PHE A 4 15.53 -18.50 -3.73
CA PHE A 4 14.35 -17.66 -3.50
C PHE A 4 13.25 -17.83 -4.55
N ASP A 5 13.62 -18.11 -5.81
CA ASP A 5 12.64 -18.47 -6.83
C ASP A 5 11.92 -19.80 -6.51
N ARG A 6 12.58 -20.71 -5.76
CA ARG A 6 11.98 -21.98 -5.30
C ARG A 6 11.09 -21.83 -4.07
N LEU A 7 11.16 -20.73 -3.32
CA LEU A 7 10.25 -20.50 -2.18
C LEU A 7 8.80 -20.26 -2.65
N ILE A 8 8.62 -19.71 -3.85
CA ILE A 8 7.29 -19.58 -4.49
C ILE A 8 6.73 -20.96 -4.88
N GLU A 9 7.57 -21.97 -5.07
CA GLU A 9 7.16 -23.34 -5.40
C GLU A 9 6.70 -24.14 -4.18
N LEU A 10 6.89 -23.62 -2.96
CA LEU A 10 6.34 -24.26 -1.77
C LEU A 10 4.80 -24.15 -1.81
N PRO A 11 4.07 -25.28 -1.84
CA PRO A 11 2.62 -25.28 -2.04
C PRO A 11 1.88 -24.48 -0.95
N LEU A 12 2.42 -24.42 0.26
CA LEU A 12 1.90 -23.61 1.36
C LEU A 12 1.97 -22.10 1.05
N LEU A 13 3.13 -21.59 0.62
CA LEU A 13 3.33 -20.18 0.29
C LEU A 13 2.42 -19.75 -0.86
N ARG A 14 2.33 -20.59 -1.89
CA ARG A 14 1.39 -20.39 -2.99
C ARG A 14 -0.06 -20.33 -2.50
N SER A 15 -0.46 -21.22 -1.58
CA SER A 15 -1.80 -21.18 -0.99
C SER A 15 -2.04 -19.88 -0.23
N ILE A 16 -1.08 -19.40 0.57
CA ILE A 16 -1.22 -18.13 1.31
C ILE A 16 -1.37 -16.95 0.35
N TYR A 17 -0.55 -16.87 -0.72
CA TYR A 17 -0.68 -15.82 -1.73
C TYR A 17 -2.05 -15.85 -2.42
N MET A 18 -2.54 -17.04 -2.79
CA MET A 18 -3.85 -17.19 -3.42
C MET A 18 -4.99 -16.81 -2.47
N THR A 19 -4.91 -17.19 -1.20
CA THR A 19 -5.90 -16.79 -0.19
C THR A 19 -5.90 -15.28 0.00
N LEU A 20 -4.74 -14.65 0.11
CA LEU A 20 -4.63 -13.20 0.23
C LEU A 20 -5.22 -12.49 -1.00
N ALA A 21 -4.85 -12.93 -2.20
CA ALA A 21 -5.39 -12.39 -3.45
C ALA A 21 -6.91 -12.57 -3.55
N ALA A 22 -7.44 -13.72 -3.09
CA ALA A 22 -8.87 -13.96 -3.05
C ALA A 22 -9.58 -13.04 -2.03
N CYS A 23 -9.00 -12.82 -0.84
CA CYS A 23 -9.57 -11.90 0.14
C CYS A 23 -9.61 -10.45 -0.39
N LEU A 24 -8.54 -9.99 -1.05
CA LEU A 24 -8.51 -8.67 -1.68
C LEU A 24 -9.51 -8.58 -2.82
N GLY A 25 -9.58 -9.58 -3.70
CA GLY A 25 -10.58 -9.62 -4.76
C GLY A 25 -12.03 -9.61 -4.25
N VAL A 26 -12.30 -10.24 -3.10
CA VAL A 26 -13.61 -10.12 -2.44
C VAL A 26 -13.85 -8.71 -1.91
N LEU A 27 -12.84 -8.07 -1.32
CA LEU A 27 -12.93 -6.69 -0.84
C LEU A 27 -13.24 -5.73 -1.99
N PHE A 28 -12.55 -5.85 -3.11
CA PHE A 28 -12.82 -5.11 -4.34
C PHE A 28 -14.25 -5.30 -4.83
N VAL A 29 -14.72 -6.55 -4.94
CA VAL A 29 -16.09 -6.84 -5.38
C VAL A 29 -17.12 -6.23 -4.43
N VAL A 30 -16.90 -6.30 -3.12
CA VAL A 30 -17.78 -5.67 -2.12
C VAL A 30 -17.80 -4.16 -2.32
N ALA A 31 -16.64 -3.53 -2.50
CA ALA A 31 -16.57 -2.09 -2.76
C ALA A 31 -17.26 -1.69 -4.07
N CYS A 32 -17.09 -2.44 -5.17
CA CYS A 32 -17.83 -2.20 -6.40
C CYS A 32 -19.35 -2.32 -6.20
N VAL A 33 -19.81 -3.34 -5.47
CA VAL A 33 -21.24 -3.51 -5.16
C VAL A 33 -21.74 -2.33 -4.34
N VAL A 34 -20.99 -1.90 -3.33
CA VAL A 34 -21.32 -0.75 -2.49
C VAL A 34 -21.36 0.55 -3.31
N ALA A 35 -20.37 0.78 -4.16
CA ALA A 35 -20.31 1.93 -5.06
C ALA A 35 -21.52 1.95 -6.00
N VAL A 36 -21.85 0.83 -6.66
CA VAL A 36 -23.00 0.74 -7.58
C VAL A 36 -24.34 0.93 -6.85
N LEU A 37 -24.51 0.36 -5.65
CA LEU A 37 -25.75 0.46 -4.89
C LEU A 37 -25.99 1.86 -4.31
N ASN A 38 -24.93 2.63 -4.06
CA ASN A 38 -25.00 3.98 -3.52
C ASN A 38 -24.64 5.05 -4.58
N PHE A 39 -24.53 4.66 -5.84
CA PHE A 39 -24.23 5.58 -6.93
C PHE A 39 -25.40 6.54 -7.13
N ASP A 40 -25.21 7.80 -6.74
CA ASP A 40 -26.17 8.87 -6.98
C ASP A 40 -25.51 9.92 -7.86
N TRP A 41 -26.00 10.02 -9.11
CA TRP A 41 -25.55 11.01 -10.11
C TRP A 41 -25.69 12.47 -9.65
N THR A 42 -26.39 12.73 -8.55
CA THR A 42 -26.74 14.07 -8.07
C THR A 42 -26.14 14.43 -6.71
N SER A 43 -25.48 13.49 -6.03
CA SER A 43 -24.91 13.70 -4.70
C SER A 43 -23.42 13.99 -4.78
N THR A 44 -22.96 15.00 -4.03
CA THR A 44 -21.53 15.30 -3.79
C THR A 44 -21.13 14.93 -2.36
N ALA A 45 -21.86 13.99 -1.74
CA ALA A 45 -21.62 13.56 -0.37
C ALA A 45 -20.63 12.39 -0.35
N GLU A 46 -19.70 12.41 0.63
CA GLU A 46 -18.71 11.35 0.90
C GLU A 46 -19.31 9.96 0.63
N THR A 47 -18.73 9.24 -0.33
CA THR A 47 -19.26 7.94 -0.71
C THR A 47 -18.78 6.88 0.27
N PRO A 48 -19.54 5.79 0.48
CA PRO A 48 -19.03 4.64 1.25
C PRO A 48 -17.76 3.99 0.65
N ALA A 49 -17.35 4.37 -0.57
CA ALA A 49 -16.12 3.91 -1.21
C ALA A 49 -14.87 4.63 -0.65
N GLU A 50 -14.94 5.92 -0.33
CA GLU A 50 -13.86 6.66 0.33
C GLU A 50 -13.48 6.02 1.69
N TYR A 51 -14.48 5.61 2.48
CA TYR A 51 -14.23 4.86 3.72
C TYR A 51 -13.53 3.52 3.48
N ALA A 52 -13.81 2.85 2.36
CA ALA A 52 -13.13 1.61 2.00
C ALA A 52 -11.65 1.89 1.63
N ASN A 53 -11.38 2.99 0.92
CA ASN A 53 -10.02 3.45 0.61
C ASN A 53 -9.24 3.78 1.90
N GLY A 54 -9.85 4.54 2.82
CA GLY A 54 -9.27 4.85 4.13
C GLY A 54 -8.94 3.60 4.95
N VAL A 55 -9.84 2.60 4.99
CA VAL A 55 -9.58 1.31 5.64
C VAL A 55 -8.44 0.55 4.94
N ALA A 56 -8.43 0.51 3.62
CA ALA A 56 -7.39 -0.19 2.85
C ALA A 56 -6.01 0.45 3.06
N PHE A 57 -5.91 1.79 3.08
CA PHE A 57 -4.69 2.50 3.47
C PHE A 57 -4.28 2.20 4.91
N GLY A 58 -5.22 2.18 5.85
CA GLY A 58 -4.96 1.83 7.25
C GLY A 58 -4.37 0.43 7.41
N ILE A 59 -4.93 -0.57 6.72
CA ILE A 59 -4.39 -1.94 6.68
C ILE A 59 -2.99 -1.96 6.05
N THR A 60 -2.79 -1.21 4.97
CA THR A 60 -1.49 -1.07 4.30
C THR A 60 -0.44 -0.46 5.24
N ALA A 61 -0.80 0.56 6.01
CA ALA A 61 0.05 1.17 7.03
C ALA A 61 0.42 0.16 8.13
N LEU A 62 -0.52 -0.65 8.59
CA LEU A 62 -0.26 -1.72 9.57
C LEU A 62 0.72 -2.76 9.02
N VAL A 63 0.57 -3.19 7.77
CA VAL A 63 1.52 -4.11 7.13
C VAL A 63 2.92 -3.49 7.07
N ALA A 64 3.02 -2.22 6.68
CA ALA A 64 4.30 -1.50 6.68
C ALA A 64 4.93 -1.41 8.09
N LEU A 65 4.14 -1.20 9.14
CA LEU A 65 4.62 -1.24 10.53
C LEU A 65 5.11 -2.62 10.94
N VAL A 66 4.41 -3.68 10.55
CA VAL A 66 4.83 -5.05 10.83
C VAL A 66 6.14 -5.35 10.13
N ILE A 67 6.32 -4.91 8.88
CA ILE A 67 7.59 -4.98 8.16
C ILE A 67 8.67 -4.22 8.94
N ALA A 68 8.42 -2.97 9.34
CA ALA A 68 9.37 -2.17 10.13
C ALA A 68 9.81 -2.89 11.43
N HIS A 69 8.90 -3.63 12.07
CA HIS A 69 9.17 -4.38 13.28
C HIS A 69 10.08 -5.60 13.05
N GLN A 70 10.14 -6.15 11.84
CA GLN A 70 11.04 -7.25 11.50
C GLN A 70 12.52 -6.82 11.43
N HIS A 71 12.80 -5.52 11.41
CA HIS A 71 14.15 -4.99 11.27
C HIS A 71 14.78 -4.54 12.60
N PRO A 72 16.12 -4.62 12.74
CA PRO A 72 16.84 -4.13 13.91
C PRO A 72 16.56 -2.64 14.19
N LEU A 73 16.57 -2.28 15.48
CA LEU A 73 16.25 -0.93 15.98
C LEU A 73 17.00 0.22 15.28
N ARG A 74 18.25 0.00 14.88
CA ARG A 74 19.12 1.03 14.25
C ARG A 74 19.30 0.84 12.74
N SER A 75 18.46 0.04 12.09
CA SER A 75 18.56 -0.20 10.65
C SER A 75 17.88 0.91 9.85
N ILE A 76 18.46 1.25 8.69
CA ILE A 76 17.86 2.19 7.72
C ILE A 76 16.51 1.64 7.23
N ALA A 77 16.40 0.32 7.02
CA ALA A 77 15.16 -0.35 6.64
C ALA A 77 14.01 -0.07 7.61
N ARG A 78 14.27 -0.18 8.92
CA ARG A 78 13.27 0.15 9.93
C ARG A 78 12.78 1.60 9.80
N LEU A 79 13.70 2.55 9.72
CA LEU A 79 13.36 3.97 9.60
C LEU A 79 12.55 4.26 8.34
N PHE A 80 12.96 3.66 7.21
CA PHE A 80 12.25 3.75 5.95
C PHE A 80 10.80 3.25 6.08
N TRP A 81 10.60 2.05 6.61
CA TRP A 81 9.25 1.48 6.76
C TRP A 81 8.38 2.21 7.80
N TRP A 82 8.97 2.80 8.84
CA TRP A 82 8.25 3.71 9.74
C TRP A 82 7.79 4.98 9.02
N ALA A 83 8.63 5.57 8.17
CA ALA A 83 8.26 6.74 7.38
C ALA A 83 7.15 6.42 6.37
N VAL A 84 7.24 5.26 5.70
CA VAL A 84 6.19 4.75 4.79
C VAL A 84 4.87 4.55 5.55
N ALA A 85 4.92 3.88 6.71
CA ALA A 85 3.73 3.65 7.52
C ALA A 85 3.07 4.96 7.99
N LEU A 86 3.88 5.95 8.38
CA LEU A 86 3.39 7.26 8.77
C LEU A 86 2.72 7.98 7.60
N GLY A 87 3.33 7.95 6.41
CA GLY A 87 2.75 8.53 5.20
C GLY A 87 1.40 7.89 4.86
N LEU A 88 1.32 6.56 4.86
CA LEU A 88 0.08 5.82 4.63
C LEU A 88 -0.99 6.11 5.69
N LEU A 89 -0.60 6.31 6.94
CA LEU A 89 -1.54 6.67 8.00
C LEU A 89 -2.08 8.10 7.82
N VAL A 90 -1.26 9.03 7.34
CA VAL A 90 -1.70 10.37 6.98
C VAL A 90 -2.70 10.32 5.82
N HIS A 91 -2.43 9.54 4.77
CA HIS A 91 -3.40 9.29 3.69
C HIS A 91 -4.70 8.71 4.23
N ALA A 92 -4.64 7.61 4.99
CA ALA A 92 -5.83 6.98 5.58
C ALA A 92 -6.66 7.96 6.42
N ALA A 93 -6.00 8.82 7.20
CA ALA A 93 -6.67 9.83 8.00
C ALA A 93 -7.29 10.95 7.15
N ASN A 94 -6.66 11.32 6.04
CA ASN A 94 -7.24 12.27 5.09
C ASN A 94 -8.52 11.68 4.47
N GLU A 95 -8.43 10.49 3.88
CA GLU A 95 -9.57 9.77 3.28
C GLU A 95 -10.75 9.59 4.25
N THR A 96 -10.47 9.27 5.52
CA THR A 96 -11.54 8.92 6.47
C THR A 96 -12.20 10.14 7.12
N PHE A 97 -11.48 11.27 7.22
CA PHE A 97 -11.93 12.41 8.01
C PHE A 97 -11.93 13.73 7.25
N ASP A 98 -11.55 13.69 5.98
CA ASP A 98 -11.46 14.83 5.07
C ASP A 98 -10.70 16.01 5.70
N ILE A 99 -9.53 15.68 6.28
CA ILE A 99 -8.78 16.62 7.14
C ILE A 99 -8.27 17.80 6.32
N LEU A 100 -7.80 17.55 5.10
CA LEU A 100 -7.23 18.59 4.25
C LEU A 100 -8.31 19.53 3.70
N ALA A 101 -9.42 19.05 3.15
CA ALA A 101 -10.47 19.95 2.65
C ALA A 101 -11.05 20.83 3.76
N ARG A 102 -11.19 20.30 4.98
CA ARG A 102 -11.64 21.07 6.16
C ARG A 102 -10.66 22.17 6.59
N MET A 103 -9.39 22.12 6.20
CA MET A 103 -8.40 23.14 6.54
C MET A 103 -8.48 24.42 5.68
N ASN A 104 -9.31 24.45 4.63
CA ASN A 104 -9.81 25.64 3.94
C ASN A 104 -8.76 26.72 3.61
N ARG A 105 -7.54 26.28 3.25
CA ARG A 105 -6.45 27.15 2.77
C ARG A 105 -6.32 26.94 1.27
N ALA A 106 -5.89 27.96 0.53
CA ALA A 106 -5.70 27.96 -0.93
C ALA A 106 -4.70 26.91 -1.50
N TRP A 107 -4.26 25.96 -0.67
CA TRP A 107 -3.29 24.89 -0.92
C TRP A 107 -3.87 23.53 -0.51
N ALA A 108 -5.17 23.49 -0.17
CA ALA A 108 -5.88 22.35 0.39
C ALA A 108 -6.87 21.73 -0.60
N ASP A 109 -6.59 21.86 -1.90
CA ASP A 109 -7.15 20.93 -2.88
C ASP A 109 -6.34 19.64 -2.76
N ASP A 110 -7.07 18.54 -2.54
CA ASP A 110 -6.53 17.20 -2.32
C ASP A 110 -5.57 16.77 -3.44
N ASP A 111 -5.86 17.25 -4.66
CA ASP A 111 -5.09 17.07 -5.89
C ASP A 111 -3.57 17.38 -5.74
N TYR A 112 -3.19 18.34 -4.89
CA TYR A 112 -1.77 18.63 -4.64
C TYR A 112 -1.08 17.54 -3.85
N PHE A 113 -1.81 16.94 -2.90
CA PHE A 113 -1.31 15.85 -2.08
C PHE A 113 -1.15 14.59 -2.93
N ASP A 114 -2.10 14.32 -3.83
CA ASP A 114 -2.01 13.19 -4.76
C ASP A 114 -0.86 13.35 -5.75
N LEU A 115 -0.64 14.55 -6.28
CA LEU A 115 0.52 14.83 -7.15
C LEU A 115 1.86 14.62 -6.41
N ILE A 116 1.95 15.08 -5.16
CA ILE A 116 3.15 14.86 -4.33
C ILE A 116 3.38 13.36 -4.12
N THR A 117 2.31 12.63 -3.80
CA THR A 117 2.38 11.18 -3.57
C THR A 117 2.75 10.44 -4.84
N LEU A 118 2.17 10.79 -5.99
CA LEU A 118 2.54 10.26 -7.30
C LEU A 118 4.03 10.44 -7.61
N ILE A 119 4.59 11.62 -7.29
CA ILE A 119 6.02 11.91 -7.51
C ILE A 119 6.90 11.11 -6.55
N ILE A 120 6.51 10.97 -5.28
CA ILE A 120 7.32 10.32 -4.24
C ILE A 120 7.27 8.79 -4.33
N THR A 121 6.12 8.21 -4.69
CA THR A 121 5.91 6.76 -4.78
C THR A 121 7.01 6.02 -5.57
N PRO A 122 7.42 6.40 -6.79
CA PRO A 122 8.44 5.67 -7.52
C PRO A 122 9.80 5.66 -6.80
N PHE A 123 10.14 6.74 -6.08
CA PHE A 123 11.34 6.75 -5.24
C PHE A 123 11.18 5.82 -4.04
N GLY A 124 10.02 5.83 -3.38
CA GLY A 124 9.71 4.91 -2.29
C GLY A 124 9.80 3.44 -2.72
N LEU A 125 9.22 3.09 -3.87
CA LEU A 125 9.29 1.74 -4.45
C LEU A 125 10.73 1.35 -4.81
N TYR A 126 11.51 2.27 -5.36
CA TYR A 126 12.92 2.05 -5.64
C TYR A 126 13.71 1.78 -4.35
N PHE A 127 13.54 2.61 -3.31
CA PHE A 127 14.20 2.39 -2.02
C PHE A 127 13.78 1.09 -1.36
N ALA A 128 12.49 0.72 -1.43
CA ALA A 128 12.02 -0.58 -0.95
C ALA A 128 12.75 -1.74 -1.67
N CYS A 129 12.92 -1.66 -2.99
CA CYS A 129 13.64 -2.67 -3.77
C CYS A 129 15.15 -2.72 -3.48
N VAL A 130 15.76 -1.59 -3.12
CA VAL A 130 17.20 -1.52 -2.79
C VAL A 130 17.48 -2.01 -1.38
N ILE A 131 16.61 -1.66 -0.43
CA ILE A 131 16.80 -1.95 0.99
C ILE A 131 16.35 -3.37 1.31
N GLU A 132 15.31 -3.86 0.64
CA GLU A 132 14.79 -5.20 0.84
C GLU A 132 15.20 -6.15 -0.29
N PHE A 133 15.37 -7.43 0.04
CA PHE A 133 15.39 -8.49 -0.96
C PHE A 133 13.94 -8.83 -1.36
N VAL A 134 13.38 -7.99 -2.24
CA VAL A 134 11.96 -8.05 -2.64
C VAL A 134 11.71 -9.23 -3.58
N PRO A 135 10.68 -10.07 -3.34
CA PRO A 135 10.35 -11.17 -4.25
C PRO A 135 9.76 -10.63 -5.58
N PRO A 136 9.99 -11.30 -6.73
CA PRO A 136 9.51 -10.81 -8.03
C PRO A 136 8.01 -10.54 -8.10
N ILE A 137 7.20 -11.33 -7.39
CA ILE A 137 5.75 -11.13 -7.32
C ILE A 137 5.36 -9.80 -6.65
N SER A 138 6.06 -9.41 -5.59
CA SER A 138 5.86 -8.13 -4.92
C SER A 138 6.23 -6.97 -5.83
N VAL A 139 7.33 -7.08 -6.59
CA VAL A 139 7.74 -6.04 -7.54
C VAL A 139 6.69 -5.87 -8.65
N ARG A 140 6.16 -6.98 -9.19
CA ARG A 140 5.11 -6.92 -10.22
C ARG A 140 3.83 -6.29 -9.69
N ALA A 141 3.42 -6.67 -8.48
CA ALA A 141 2.27 -6.06 -7.82
C ALA A 141 2.48 -4.56 -7.63
N MET A 142 3.60 -4.13 -7.04
CA MET A 142 3.90 -2.71 -6.83
C MET A 142 3.95 -1.90 -8.13
N LYS A 143 4.45 -2.46 -9.23
CA LYS A 143 4.43 -1.81 -10.55
C LYS A 143 3.01 -1.68 -11.10
N CYS A 144 2.19 -2.71 -10.91
CA CYS A 144 0.80 -2.71 -11.31
C CYS A 144 0.00 -1.68 -10.50
N GLY A 145 0.24 -1.62 -9.18
CA GLY A 145 -0.31 -0.57 -8.31
C GLY A 145 0.06 0.82 -8.81
N PHE A 146 1.33 1.06 -9.12
CA PHE A 146 1.77 2.36 -9.64
C PHE A 146 1.10 2.75 -10.95
N ALA A 147 0.90 1.79 -11.86
CA ALA A 147 0.17 2.05 -13.10
C ALA A 147 -1.29 2.45 -12.84
N PHE A 148 -1.95 1.81 -11.87
CA PHE A 148 -3.31 2.20 -11.47
C PHE A 148 -3.36 3.51 -10.71
N GLN A 149 -2.34 3.84 -9.90
CA GLN A 149 -2.20 5.15 -9.27
C GLN A 149 -2.13 6.24 -10.35
N CYS A 150 -1.27 6.09 -11.36
CA CYS A 150 -1.22 7.06 -12.46
C CYS A 150 -2.54 7.18 -13.24
N LEU A 151 -3.34 6.11 -13.34
CA LEU A 151 -4.66 6.16 -13.97
C LEU A 151 -5.67 6.89 -13.08
N SER A 152 -5.60 6.67 -11.77
CA SER A 152 -6.43 7.35 -10.78
C SER A 152 -6.19 8.85 -10.80
N ASP A 153 -4.94 9.26 -10.66
CA ASP A 153 -4.54 10.67 -10.66
C ASP A 153 -4.87 11.34 -12.01
N LEU A 154 -4.89 10.57 -13.11
CA LEU A 154 -5.31 11.08 -14.42
C LEU A 154 -6.82 11.39 -14.48
N PHE A 155 -7.65 10.54 -13.86
CA PHE A 155 -9.09 10.79 -13.79
C PHE A 155 -9.36 11.97 -12.86
N ASP A 156 -8.72 11.97 -11.70
CA ASP A 156 -8.90 12.98 -10.67
C ASP A 156 -8.48 14.38 -11.15
N LEU A 157 -7.24 14.54 -11.64
CA LEU A 157 -6.79 15.81 -12.25
C LEU A 157 -7.57 16.21 -13.52
N GLY A 158 -8.30 15.27 -14.12
CA GLY A 158 -9.13 15.47 -15.31
C GLY A 158 -10.53 16.01 -15.01
N ASP A 159 -10.94 16.12 -13.74
CA ASP A 159 -12.24 16.66 -13.32
C ASP A 159 -12.37 18.17 -13.54
N GLY A 160 -11.24 18.85 -13.73
CA GLY A 160 -11.14 20.27 -14.04
C GLY A 160 -11.01 21.22 -12.85
N ARG A 161 -10.94 20.75 -11.59
CA ARG A 161 -10.76 21.57 -10.38
C ARG A 161 -9.45 22.35 -10.41
N LEU A 162 -8.35 21.69 -10.78
CA LEU A 162 -7.02 22.30 -10.74
C LEU A 162 -6.68 23.18 -11.96
N TYR A 163 -7.30 22.91 -13.12
CA TYR A 163 -6.91 23.51 -14.40
C TYR A 163 -8.08 24.20 -15.16
N ASP A 164 -9.28 24.29 -14.58
CA ASP A 164 -10.51 24.82 -15.21
C ASP A 164 -10.89 24.15 -16.55
N VAL A 165 -10.38 22.92 -16.79
CA VAL A 165 -10.64 22.14 -18.02
C VAL A 165 -11.29 20.81 -17.67
N GLN A 166 -12.59 20.69 -17.93
CA GLN A 166 -13.34 19.44 -17.75
C GLN A 166 -13.08 18.49 -18.93
N LEU A 167 -12.34 17.41 -18.69
CA LEU A 167 -12.12 16.38 -19.72
C LEU A 167 -13.22 15.32 -19.72
N PHE A 168 -13.93 15.16 -18.60
CA PHE A 168 -14.89 14.08 -18.36
C PHE A 168 -16.12 14.56 -17.56
N ASN A 169 -17.17 13.73 -17.49
CA ASN A 169 -18.38 14.02 -16.71
C ASN A 169 -18.12 13.79 -15.21
N HIS A 170 -18.41 14.79 -14.36
CA HIS A 170 -18.04 14.84 -12.94
C HIS A 170 -18.41 13.57 -12.15
N GLY A 171 -19.68 13.12 -12.19
CA GLY A 171 -20.09 11.93 -11.43
C GLY A 171 -19.53 10.60 -11.97
N LEU A 172 -19.07 10.56 -13.22
CA LEU A 172 -18.38 9.39 -13.76
C LEU A 172 -16.89 9.40 -13.40
N VAL A 173 -16.29 10.59 -13.28
CA VAL A 173 -14.90 10.76 -12.84
C VAL A 173 -14.75 10.33 -11.39
N GLU A 174 -15.58 10.84 -10.50
CA GLU A 174 -15.52 10.57 -9.06
C GLU A 174 -15.53 9.06 -8.76
N THR A 175 -16.51 8.32 -9.29
CA THR A 175 -16.55 6.87 -9.11
C THR A 175 -15.43 6.11 -9.83
N LEU A 176 -14.94 6.59 -10.97
CA LEU A 176 -13.79 5.96 -11.62
C LEU A 176 -12.53 6.17 -10.79
N THR A 177 -12.32 7.37 -10.25
CA THR A 177 -11.23 7.71 -9.35
C THR A 177 -11.27 6.81 -8.12
N GLU A 178 -12.39 6.77 -7.39
CA GLU A 178 -12.55 5.91 -6.20
C GLU A 178 -12.25 4.42 -6.47
N LEU A 179 -12.72 3.91 -7.61
CA LEU A 179 -12.50 2.51 -8.00
C LEU A 179 -11.05 2.26 -8.42
N SER A 180 -10.42 3.16 -9.18
CA SER A 180 -9.00 3.03 -9.52
C SER A 180 -8.10 3.19 -8.31
N GLU A 181 -8.49 4.02 -7.34
CA GLU A 181 -7.83 4.16 -6.04
C GLU A 181 -7.78 2.83 -5.31
N LEU A 182 -8.95 2.24 -5.11
CA LEU A 182 -9.04 0.97 -4.43
C LEU A 182 -8.18 -0.11 -5.11
N ILE A 183 -8.19 -0.17 -6.43
CA ILE A 183 -7.36 -1.13 -7.19
C ILE A 183 -5.88 -0.90 -6.88
N PHE A 184 -5.38 0.34 -6.93
CA PHE A 184 -3.96 0.54 -6.66
C PHE A 184 -3.60 0.25 -5.20
N ILE A 185 -4.44 0.63 -4.23
CA ILE A 185 -4.20 0.39 -2.81
C ILE A 185 -4.14 -1.12 -2.54
N GLU A 186 -5.11 -1.88 -3.05
CA GLU A 186 -5.12 -3.33 -2.91
C GLU A 186 -3.90 -3.99 -3.57
N THR A 187 -3.49 -3.48 -4.73
CA THR A 187 -2.34 -4.02 -5.43
C THR A 187 -1.04 -3.74 -4.66
N TYR A 188 -0.91 -2.57 -4.04
CA TYR A 188 0.19 -2.27 -3.12
C TYR A 188 0.15 -3.12 -1.87
N LEU A 189 -1.01 -3.28 -1.25
CA LEU A 189 -1.22 -4.13 -0.08
C LEU A 189 -0.82 -5.58 -0.37
N PHE A 190 -1.24 -6.11 -1.52
CA PHE A 190 -0.83 -7.44 -1.98
C PHE A 190 0.70 -7.53 -2.12
N GLY A 191 1.32 -6.53 -2.76
CA GLY A 191 2.77 -6.46 -2.90
C GLY A 191 3.49 -6.46 -1.55
N LEU A 192 3.07 -5.61 -0.62
CA LEU A 192 3.65 -5.49 0.72
C LEU A 192 3.45 -6.75 1.55
N ALA A 193 2.28 -7.38 1.49
CA ALA A 193 2.05 -8.65 2.16
C ALA A 193 2.93 -9.77 1.59
N CYS A 194 3.16 -9.79 0.28
CA CYS A 194 4.11 -10.71 -0.33
C CYS A 194 5.55 -10.48 0.16
N LEU A 195 5.94 -9.22 0.26
CA LEU A 195 7.22 -8.83 0.83
C LEU A 195 7.35 -9.26 2.30
N LEU A 196 6.33 -8.99 3.12
CA LEU A 196 6.29 -9.38 4.53
C LEU A 196 6.44 -10.89 4.69
N LEU A 197 5.71 -11.69 3.91
CA LEU A 197 5.81 -13.14 3.96
C LEU A 197 7.23 -13.61 3.60
N SER A 198 7.86 -13.01 2.57
CA SER A 198 9.26 -13.26 2.23
C SER A 198 10.23 -12.92 3.37
N ILE A 199 10.00 -11.82 4.10
CA ILE A 199 10.82 -11.43 5.26
C ILE A 199 10.65 -12.46 6.39
N ILE A 200 9.42 -12.86 6.71
CA ILE A 200 9.14 -13.83 7.77
C ILE A 200 9.80 -15.18 7.46
N VAL A 201 9.64 -15.69 6.24
CA VAL A 201 10.23 -16.97 5.84
C VAL A 201 11.76 -16.94 5.95
N ARG A 202 12.41 -15.85 5.52
CA ARG A 202 13.85 -15.66 5.70
C ARG A 202 14.26 -15.62 7.17
N GLY A 203 13.46 -14.97 8.01
CA GLY A 203 13.68 -14.94 9.46
C GLY A 203 13.63 -16.32 10.11
N LEU A 204 12.77 -17.21 9.61
CA LEU A 204 12.65 -18.59 10.11
C LEU A 204 13.81 -19.49 9.67
N GLU A 205 14.38 -19.26 8.48
CA GLU A 205 15.51 -20.05 7.95
C GLU A 205 16.86 -19.67 8.58
N THR A 206 16.97 -18.49 9.18
CA THR A 206 18.22 -18.02 9.77
C THR A 206 18.32 -18.51 11.22
N PRO A 207 19.17 -19.51 11.56
CA PRO A 207 19.28 -19.98 12.93
C PRO A 207 19.75 -18.84 13.84
N ALA A 208 19.08 -18.67 14.99
CA ALA A 208 19.46 -17.70 16.00
C ALA A 208 20.95 -17.83 16.33
N PRO A 209 21.67 -16.70 16.54
CA PRO A 209 23.06 -16.77 16.97
C PRO A 209 23.11 -17.59 18.26
N ARG A 210 23.75 -18.76 18.20
CA ARG A 210 24.14 -19.51 19.38
C ARG A 210 25.10 -18.61 20.13
N TYR A 211 24.58 -17.85 21.10
CA TYR A 211 25.42 -17.23 22.12
C TYR A 211 26.29 -18.35 22.67
N ALA A 212 27.58 -18.26 22.39
CA ALA A 212 28.56 -19.24 22.78
C ALA A 212 28.53 -19.37 24.32
N THR A 213 27.80 -20.36 24.82
CA THR A 213 27.98 -20.92 26.15
C THR A 213 29.27 -21.75 26.13
N ASN A 214 30.39 -21.11 25.82
CA ASN A 214 31.73 -21.58 26.15
C ASN A 214 32.26 -20.69 27.28
N ARG A 215 31.57 -20.74 28.44
CA ARG A 215 32.29 -20.59 29.70
C ARG A 215 33.07 -21.89 29.88
N GLY A 216 34.30 -21.92 29.36
CA GLY A 216 35.25 -22.98 29.70
C GLY A 216 35.39 -23.06 31.23
N PRO A 217 35.56 -24.27 31.80
CA PRO A 217 35.74 -24.41 33.23
C PRO A 217 37.03 -23.68 33.62
N GLY A 218 36.91 -22.77 34.58
CA GLY A 218 38.05 -22.11 35.18
C GLY A 218 39.04 -23.15 35.69
N ARG A 219 40.28 -23.07 35.22
CA ARG A 219 41.42 -23.67 35.88
C ARG A 219 41.91 -22.70 36.95
N PHE A 220 41.58 -23.01 38.20
CA PHE A 220 42.45 -22.70 39.33
C PHE A 220 43.56 -23.75 39.38
#